data_AF-A0A0A2GT27-F1
#
_entry.id   AF-A0A0A2GT27-F1
#
_cell.length_a   1.000
_cell.length_b   1.000
_cell.length_c   1.000
_cell.angle_alpha   90.00
_cell.angle_beta   90.00
_cell.angle_gamma   90.00
#
_symmetry.space_group_name_H-M   'P 1'
#
loop_
_entity.id
_entity.type
_entity.pdbx_description
1 polymer ?
#
loop_
_entity_poly.entity_id
_entity_poly.type
_entity_poly.pdbx_seq_one_letter_code
_entity_poly.pdbx_strand_id
1 'polypeptide(L)' 'MKKKLTAVQICTLIVFTLYLVWEYNMQQFISVNGLSNSFETRLDLLLLVPLLLVLVSISIWQFVKK' A
#
# COMPACT_ATOMS: atom_id res chain seq x y z
N MET A 1 3.41 -18.50 -23.32
CA MET A 1 4.48 -18.18 -22.34
C MET A 1 3.87 -18.05 -20.95
N LYS A 2 4.26 -18.88 -19.98
CA LYS A 2 3.85 -18.70 -18.58
C LYS A 2 4.47 -17.38 -18.09
N LYS A 3 3.65 -16.33 -17.91
CA LYS A 3 4.12 -15.05 -17.39
C LYS A 3 4.60 -15.27 -15.95
N LYS A 4 5.91 -15.41 -15.77
CA LYS A 4 6.52 -15.47 -14.43
C LYS A 4 6.32 -14.10 -13.79
N LEU A 5 5.61 -14.07 -12.66
CA LEU A 5 5.53 -12.90 -11.78
C LEU A 5 6.96 -12.45 -11.47
N THR A 6 7.26 -11.19 -11.81
CA THR A 6 8.59 -10.64 -11.58
C THR A 6 8.75 -10.37 -10.07
N ALA A 7 9.95 -10.51 -9.51
CA ALA A 7 10.20 -10.32 -8.07
C ALA A 7 9.63 -8.99 -7.53
N VAL A 8 9.67 -7.94 -8.36
CA VAL A 8 9.07 -6.63 -8.07
C VAL A 8 7.56 -6.70 -7.84
N GLN A 9 6.83 -7.51 -8.61
CA GLN A 9 5.38 -7.68 -8.44
C GLN A 9 5.04 -8.44 -7.16
N ILE A 10 5.87 -9.42 -6.79
CA ILE A 10 5.73 -10.16 -5.53
C ILE A 10 5.99 -9.22 -4.35
N CYS A 11 7.07 -8.43 -4.39
CA CYS A 11 7.34 -7.40 -3.39
C CYS A 11 6.21 -6.37 -3.29
N THR A 12 5.66 -5.94 -4.42
CA THR A 12 4.52 -5.00 -4.45
C THR A 12 3.29 -5.61 -3.77
N LEU A 13 3.00 -6.89 -4.01
CA LEU A 13 1.91 -7.62 -3.36
C LEU A 13 2.11 -7.75 -1.85
N ILE A 14 3.33 -8.06 -1.42
CA ILE A 14 3.68 -8.16 0.01
C ILE A 14 3.51 -6.81 0.70
N VAL A 15 4.07 -5.74 0.13
CA VAL A 15 3.96 -4.37 0.68
C VAL A 15 2.50 -3.92 0.73
N PHE A 16 1.72 -4.22 -0.31
CA PHE A 16 0.29 -3.92 -0.34
C PHE A 16 -0.48 -4.66 0.76
N THR A 17 -0.15 -5.93 0.99
CA THR A 17 -0.81 -6.74 2.04
C THR A 17 -0.46 -6.24 3.44
N LEU A 18 0.82 -5.93 3.69
CA LEU A 18 1.27 -5.35 4.95
C LEU A 18 0.61 -4.00 5.23
N TYR A 19 0.41 -3.18 4.18
CA TYR A 19 -0.32 -1.94 4.31
C TYR A 19 -1.78 -2.14 4.73
N LEU A 20 -2.51 -3.05 4.07
CA LEU A 20 -3.90 -3.32 4.45
C LEU A 20 -4.03 -3.80 5.90
N VAL A 21 -3.10 -4.64 6.35
CA VAL A 21 -3.05 -5.10 7.74
C VAL A 21 -2.78 -3.93 8.68
N TRP A 22 -1.83 -3.06 8.34
CA TRP A 22 -1.52 -1.88 9.14
C TRP A 22 -2.71 -0.91 9.22
N GLU A 23 -3.34 -0.60 8.09
CA GLU A 23 -4.51 0.29 7.99
C GLU A 23 -5.68 -0.24 8.83
N TYR A 24 -5.95 -1.55 8.76
CA TYR A 24 -6.97 -2.19 9.59
C TYR A 24 -6.66 -2.04 11.09
N ASN A 25 -5.42 -2.31 11.51
CA ASN A 25 -5.02 -2.16 12.91
C ASN A 25 -5.11 -0.71 13.38
N MET A 26 -4.71 0.25 12.55
CA MET A 26 -4.82 1.67 12.85
C MET A 26 -6.28 2.12 12.96
N GLN A 27 -7.16 1.69 12.06
CA GLN A 27 -8.59 2.01 12.14
C GLN A 27 -9.22 1.45 13.42
N GLN A 28 -8.88 0.21 13.81
CA GLN A 28 -9.32 -0.36 15.08
C GLN A 28 -8.76 0.43 16.28
N PHE A 29 -7.47 0.75 16.27
CA PHE A 29 -6.83 1.53 17.33
C PHE A 29 -7.46 2.93 17.46
N ILE A 30 -7.74 3.60 16.36
CA ILE A 30 -8.38 4.92 16.32
C ILE A 30 -9.82 4.83 16.81
N SER A 31 -10.57 3.81 16.39
CA SER A 31 -11.95 3.58 16.82
C SER A 31 -12.04 3.32 18.32
N VAL A 32 -11.10 2.57 18.90
CA VAL A 32 -11.06 2.27 20.33
C VAL A 32 -10.65 3.48 21.15
N ASN A 33 -9.71 4.29 20.65
CA ASN A 33 -9.17 5.44 21.39
C ASN A 33 -9.89 6.77 21.09
N GLY A 34 -10.94 6.76 20.27
CA GLY A 34 -11.70 7.97 19.91
C GLY A 34 -10.89 9.01 19.14
N LEU A 35 -9.81 8.59 18.46
CA LEU A 35 -8.84 9.46 17.78
C LEU A 35 -9.27 9.79 16.33
N SER A 36 -10.57 9.81 16.02
CA SER A 36 -11.12 9.82 14.65
C SER A 36 -10.71 11.02 13.78
N ASN A 37 -9.95 11.97 14.33
CA ASN A 37 -9.44 13.16 13.65
C ASN A 37 -7.99 13.51 14.01
N SER A 38 -7.18 12.57 14.53
CA SER A 38 -5.78 12.85 14.80
C SER A 38 -5.02 13.12 13.49
N PHE A 39 -4.25 14.22 13.49
CA PHE A 39 -3.48 14.71 12.35
C PHE A 39 -2.49 13.65 11.82
N GLU A 40 -2.03 12.77 12.71
CA GLU A 40 -1.10 11.68 12.43
C GLU A 40 -1.69 10.64 11.46
N THR A 41 -2.98 10.29 11.60
CA THR A 41 -3.64 9.33 10.69
C THR A 41 -3.72 9.87 9.27
N ARG A 42 -3.86 11.19 9.10
CA ARG A 42 -3.92 11.83 7.78
C ARG A 42 -2.56 11.96 7.12
N LEU A 43 -1.49 12.12 7.91
CA LEU A 43 -0.12 12.21 7.41
C LEU A 43 0.34 10.88 6.80
N ASP A 44 0.00 9.75 7.41
CA ASP A 44 0.32 8.44 6.84
C ASP A 44 -0.39 8.19 5.51
N LEU A 45 -1.69 8.52 5.41
CA LEU A 45 -2.42 8.44 4.15
C LEU A 45 -1.76 9.30 3.05
N LEU A 46 -1.27 10.49 3.43
CA LEU A 46 -0.67 11.45 2.51
C LEU A 46 0.71 11.02 2.01
N LEU A 47 1.49 10.30 2.82
CA LEU A 47 2.80 9.77 2.44
C LEU A 47 2.70 8.44 1.68
N LEU A 48 1.71 7.62 2.02
CA LEU A 48 1.65 6.25 1.54
C LEU A 48 0.84 6.08 0.24
N VAL A 49 -0.17 6.92 -0.01
CA VAL A 49 -0.89 6.95 -1.29
C VAL A 49 0.04 7.24 -2.49
N PRO A 50 0.96 8.23 -2.42
CA PRO A 50 1.97 8.44 -3.48
C PRO A 50 2.89 7.24 -3.67
N LEU A 51 3.31 6.58 -2.59
CA LEU A 51 4.20 5.42 -2.65
C LEU A 51 3.51 4.23 -3.35
N LEU A 52 2.24 3.99 -3.03
CA LEU A 52 1.41 2.99 -3.69
C LEU A 52 1.20 3.31 -5.17
N LEU A 53 0.94 4.57 -5.51
CA LEU A 53 0.82 5.01 -6.90
C LEU A 53 2.09 4.76 -7.70
N VAL A 54 3.26 5.03 -7.12
CA VAL A 54 4.56 4.77 -7.76
C VAL A 54 4.78 3.27 -7.96
N LEU A 55 4.54 2.44 -6.94
CA LEU A 55 4.70 0.99 -7.03
C LEU A 55 3.75 0.36 -8.07
N VAL A 56 2.50 0.81 -8.11
CA VAL A 56 1.51 0.37 -9.11
C VAL A 56 1.93 0.84 -10.51
N SER A 57 2.38 2.08 -10.65
CA SER A 57 2.85 2.62 -11.94
C SER A 57 4.06 1.85 -12.48
N ILE A 58 5.02 1.51 -11.62
CA ILE A 58 6.18 0.68 -11.98
C ILE A 58 5.73 -0.72 -12.38
N SER A 59 4.79 -1.32 -11.65
CA SER A 59 4.24 -2.64 -11.94
C SER A 59 3.52 -2.67 -13.31
N ILE A 60 2.69 -1.66 -13.60
CA ILE A 60 2.00 -1.50 -14.89
C ILE A 60 3.02 -1.29 -16.01
N TRP A 61 4.00 -0.42 -15.81
CA TRP A 61 5.04 -0.15 -16.80
C TRP A 61 5.87 -1.39 -17.13
N GLN A 62 6.24 -2.19 -16.11
CA GLN A 62 6.91 -3.48 -16.30
C GLN A 62 6.03 -4.50 -17.02
N PHE A 63 4.71 -4.43 -16.88
CA PHE A 63 3.78 -5.32 -17.58
C PHE A 63 3.57 -4.91 -19.05
N VAL A 64 3.61 -3.61 -19.36
CA VAL A 64 3.41 -3.06 -20.71
C VAL A 64 4.68 -3.12 -21.56
N LYS A 65 5.87 -2.94 -20.96
CA LYS A 65 7.15 -3.01 -21.67
C LYS A 65 7.70 -4.44 -21.89
N LYS A 66 7.04 -5.47 -21.35
CA LYS A 66 7.40 -6.89 -21.52
C LYS A 66 6.46 -7.57 -22.49
#